data_AF-A0A7S2R1N8-F1
#
_entry.id   AF-A0A7S2R1N8-F1
#
_cell.length_a   1.000
_cell.length_b   1.000
_cell.length_c   1.000
_cell.angle_alpha   90.00
_cell.angle_beta   90.00
_cell.angle_gamma   90.00
#
_symmetry.space_group_name_H-M   'P 1'
#
loop_
_entity.id
_entity.type
_entity.pdbx_description
1 polymer ?
#
loop_
_entity_poly.entity_id
_entity_poly.type
_entity_poly.pdbx_seq_one_letter_code
_entity_poly.pdbx_strand_id
1 'polypeptide(L)'
;YQKEIESQPDPTDPRLAPPSTPPIVVNPPPERTDDDKVLLPDGQRISVLDLTEKLLKSLPQENLSYLGLVYKNCLKGLTCVASLMETFGIQEKDEAVKFGQLLQQKKILHHVTNDHEFSDSSYFYRLQPFQTPTILNSYRIWSDRIDQDHMALVTRLAKMMGKITSDATDGDGNVDYIKASENENYPAFEEAVCEIQGVSMINMDDKMKIAFGINLYNLMIKYAFIKVGIPSSNFQRQKFFGKTIFYIGGDEYSFNDLENGILRGNSKAPYALQAPFSSYDPRMKLMVKNVDPRIHFGLNCGAKSCPPVKKFTVVAIEEELRIVASAFAEQDENVLVDEDSNELHLTSILSWFRADFAESKDKLPEAILNFLKGEKKEKLEKMIKNKKKSIKITFMTYDWGTDASKSKMYNIGKLKSKKLSA
;
A
#
# COMPACT_ATOMS: atom_id res chain seq x y z
N TYR A 1 -9.01 4.22 25.01
CA TYR A 1 -7.83 4.08 25.90
C TYR A 1 -8.23 3.98 27.37
N GLN A 2 -8.50 5.07 28.12
CA GLN A 2 -8.86 4.99 29.55
C GLN A 2 -10.15 4.17 29.81
N LYS A 3 -11.18 4.37 28.97
CA LYS A 3 -12.44 3.60 29.05
C LYS A 3 -12.35 2.12 28.65
N GLU A 4 -11.29 1.71 27.95
CA GLU A 4 -11.15 0.33 27.44
C GLU A 4 -10.31 -0.56 28.38
N ILE A 5 -9.54 0.05 29.28
CA ILE A 5 -8.62 -0.66 30.19
C ILE A 5 -9.27 -0.92 31.56
N GLU A 6 -10.16 -0.04 32.04
CA GLU A 6 -10.78 -0.17 33.37
C GLU A 6 -11.77 -1.34 33.49
N SER A 7 -12.21 -1.96 32.38
CA SER A 7 -13.19 -3.06 32.40
C SER A 7 -12.56 -4.47 32.38
N GLN A 8 -11.24 -4.60 32.39
CA GLN A 8 -10.55 -5.90 32.33
C GLN A 8 -10.09 -6.33 33.73
N PRO A 9 -10.29 -7.61 34.13
CA PRO A 9 -9.85 -8.08 35.42
C PRO A 9 -8.32 -8.23 35.42
N ASP A 10 -7.69 -7.46 36.31
CA ASP A 10 -6.26 -7.41 36.65
C ASP A 10 -5.36 -6.41 35.87
N PRO A 11 -5.23 -5.16 36.36
CA PRO A 11 -4.33 -4.14 35.81
C PRO A 11 -2.84 -4.38 36.15
N THR A 12 -2.47 -5.53 36.75
CA THR A 12 -1.08 -5.82 37.14
C THR A 12 -0.27 -6.56 36.08
N ASP A 13 -0.84 -6.89 34.93
CA ASP A 13 -0.10 -7.47 33.81
C ASP A 13 0.99 -6.48 33.32
N PRO A 14 2.29 -6.79 33.47
CA PRO A 14 3.38 -5.91 33.03
C PRO A 14 3.33 -5.55 31.54
N ARG A 15 2.57 -6.31 30.74
CA ARG A 15 2.36 -6.08 29.30
C ARG A 15 1.28 -5.04 29.00
N LEU A 16 0.38 -4.77 29.95
CA LEU A 16 -0.61 -3.70 29.88
C LEU A 16 -0.08 -2.40 30.52
N ALA A 17 1.12 -2.44 31.08
CA ALA A 17 1.78 -1.24 31.59
C ALA A 17 1.97 -0.22 30.46
N PRO A 18 1.66 1.06 30.69
CA PRO A 18 1.93 2.11 29.72
C PRO A 18 3.43 2.14 29.38
N PRO A 19 3.81 2.49 28.13
CA PRO A 19 5.20 2.53 27.73
C PRO A 19 6.03 3.40 28.70
N SER A 20 7.13 2.85 29.21
CA SER A 20 8.04 3.58 30.10
C SER A 20 8.87 4.64 29.36
N THR A 21 8.93 4.54 28.03
CA THR A 21 9.58 5.51 27.15
C THR A 21 8.61 6.60 26.72
N PRO A 22 9.02 7.88 26.71
CA PRO A 22 8.21 8.95 26.15
C PRO A 22 7.81 8.64 24.70
N PRO A 23 6.65 9.13 24.23
CA PRO A 23 6.24 8.95 22.84
C PRO A 23 7.35 9.45 21.92
N ILE A 24 7.71 8.65 20.91
CA ILE A 24 8.65 9.08 19.88
C ILE A 24 8.09 10.37 19.26
N VAL A 25 8.82 11.47 19.42
CA VAL A 25 8.47 12.74 18.80
C VAL A 25 8.65 12.58 17.30
N VAL A 26 7.55 12.54 16.56
CA VAL A 26 7.60 12.58 15.10
C VAL A 26 7.92 14.01 14.71
N ASN A 27 9.16 14.26 14.30
CA ASN A 27 9.55 15.57 13.81
C ASN A 27 8.78 15.88 12.52
N PRO A 28 8.26 17.12 12.35
CA PRO A 28 7.72 17.52 11.07
C PRO A 28 8.85 17.43 10.02
N PRO A 29 8.53 17.05 8.77
CA PRO A 29 9.52 17.18 7.72
C PRO A 29 9.96 18.65 7.67
N PRO A 30 11.24 18.92 7.35
CA PRO A 30 11.65 20.30 7.05
C PRO A 30 10.75 20.89 5.97
N GLU A 31 10.65 22.22 5.88
CA GLU A 31 9.78 22.88 4.89
C GLU A 31 10.29 22.68 3.45
N ARG A 32 9.38 22.53 2.48
CA ARG A 32 9.74 22.42 1.04
C ARG A 32 10.41 23.71 0.59
N THR A 33 11.46 23.58 -0.23
CA THR A 33 12.26 24.73 -0.66
C THR A 33 11.63 25.38 -1.90
N ASP A 34 12.01 26.61 -2.20
CA ASP A 34 11.53 27.30 -3.40
C ASP A 34 11.98 26.65 -4.72
N ASP A 35 12.96 25.75 -4.69
CA ASP A 35 13.42 24.95 -5.84
C ASP A 35 12.40 23.88 -6.25
N ASP A 36 11.48 23.53 -5.34
CA ASP A 36 10.40 22.56 -5.57
C ASP A 36 9.17 23.20 -6.27
N LYS A 37 9.22 24.51 -6.54
CA LYS A 37 8.13 25.27 -7.19
C LYS A 37 8.37 25.44 -8.69
N VAL A 38 7.28 25.64 -9.43
CA VAL A 38 7.33 25.95 -10.87
C VAL A 38 7.14 27.44 -11.09
N LEU A 39 8.01 28.04 -11.91
CA LEU A 39 7.87 29.43 -12.35
C LEU A 39 6.79 29.51 -13.43
N LEU A 40 5.77 30.32 -13.16
CA LEU A 40 4.70 30.62 -14.11
C LEU A 40 5.11 31.73 -15.09
N PRO A 41 4.43 31.85 -16.24
CA PRO A 41 4.68 32.91 -17.22
C PRO A 41 4.57 34.33 -16.64
N ASP A 42 3.71 34.55 -15.65
CA ASP A 42 3.53 35.82 -14.95
C ASP A 42 4.62 36.13 -13.90
N GLY A 43 5.62 35.25 -13.76
CA GLY A 43 6.71 35.37 -12.79
C GLY A 43 6.39 34.84 -11.38
N GLN A 44 5.15 34.41 -11.12
CA GLN A 44 4.80 33.81 -9.82
C GLN A 44 5.34 32.38 -9.71
N ARG A 45 5.58 31.93 -8.48
CA ARG A 45 5.96 30.54 -8.19
C ARG A 45 4.77 29.79 -7.59
N ILE A 46 4.48 28.62 -8.12
CA ILE A 46 3.37 27.75 -7.67
C ILE A 46 3.91 26.37 -7.26
N SER A 47 3.27 25.72 -6.28
CA SER A 47 3.63 24.35 -5.93
C SER A 47 3.27 23.37 -7.07
N VAL A 48 3.96 22.24 -7.16
CA VAL A 48 3.61 21.20 -8.15
C VAL A 48 2.20 20.66 -7.93
N LEU A 49 1.77 20.52 -6.66
CA LEU A 49 0.40 20.13 -6.31
C LEU A 49 -0.63 21.10 -6.89
N ASP A 50 -0.54 22.39 -6.53
CA ASP A 50 -1.53 23.40 -6.95
C ASP A 50 -1.55 23.56 -8.48
N LEU A 51 -0.37 23.50 -9.11
CA LEU A 51 -0.25 23.54 -10.57
C LEU A 51 -0.92 22.31 -11.20
N THR A 52 -0.69 21.12 -10.67
CA THR A 52 -1.27 19.88 -11.21
C THR A 52 -2.79 19.88 -11.05
N GLU A 53 -3.31 20.32 -9.90
CA GLU A 53 -4.75 20.49 -9.70
C GLU A 53 -5.36 21.54 -10.64
N LYS A 54 -4.69 22.67 -10.85
CA LYS A 54 -5.13 23.71 -11.79
C LYS A 54 -5.18 23.17 -13.22
N LEU A 55 -4.15 22.46 -13.66
CA LEU A 55 -4.10 21.82 -14.99
C LEU A 55 -5.14 20.71 -15.16
N LEU A 56 -5.38 19.88 -14.13
CA LEU A 56 -6.40 18.83 -14.17
C LEU A 56 -7.81 19.41 -14.37
N LYS A 57 -8.07 20.60 -13.82
CA LYS A 57 -9.35 21.31 -13.94
C LYS A 57 -9.48 22.06 -15.27
N SER A 58 -8.39 22.59 -15.82
CA SER A 58 -8.44 23.49 -16.97
C SER A 58 -8.14 22.84 -18.33
N LEU A 59 -7.39 21.73 -18.36
CA LEU A 59 -7.05 21.07 -19.60
C LEU A 59 -8.12 20.05 -20.03
N PRO A 60 -8.46 19.98 -21.34
CA PRO A 60 -9.40 18.99 -21.83
C PRO A 60 -8.85 17.58 -21.69
N GLN A 61 -9.74 16.61 -21.46
CA GLN A 61 -9.40 15.20 -21.33
C GLN A 61 -10.29 14.35 -22.25
N GLU A 62 -9.68 13.76 -23.26
CA GLU A 62 -10.38 13.01 -24.32
C GLU A 62 -9.77 11.62 -24.53
N ASN A 63 -10.55 10.72 -25.13
CA ASN A 63 -10.03 9.45 -25.64
C ASN A 63 -9.73 9.64 -27.14
N LEU A 64 -8.44 9.68 -27.49
CA LEU A 64 -7.98 9.94 -28.86
C LEU A 64 -7.55 8.64 -29.54
N SER A 65 -7.77 8.54 -30.85
CA SER A 65 -7.42 7.36 -31.63
C SER A 65 -6.37 7.67 -32.69
N TYR A 66 -5.38 6.80 -32.84
CA TYR A 66 -4.37 6.86 -33.89
C TYR A 66 -3.93 5.45 -34.30
N LEU A 67 -3.89 5.17 -35.61
CA LEU A 67 -3.55 3.86 -36.19
C LEU A 67 -4.30 2.67 -35.52
N GLY A 68 -5.59 2.83 -35.25
CA GLY A 68 -6.41 1.81 -34.60
C GLY A 68 -6.15 1.60 -33.10
N LEU A 69 -5.25 2.39 -32.50
CA LEU A 69 -5.00 2.41 -31.05
C LEU A 69 -5.78 3.56 -30.41
N VAL A 70 -6.35 3.29 -29.22
CA VAL A 70 -7.07 4.29 -28.41
C VAL A 70 -6.20 4.70 -27.21
N TYR A 71 -5.93 5.99 -27.10
CA TYR A 71 -5.19 6.65 -26.03
C TYR A 71 -6.18 7.39 -25.13
N LYS A 72 -6.27 6.97 -23.87
CA LYS A 72 -7.24 7.53 -22.90
C LYS A 72 -6.68 8.70 -22.11
N ASN A 73 -7.54 9.63 -21.69
CA ASN A 73 -7.18 10.80 -20.86
C ASN A 73 -6.05 11.62 -21.50
N CYS A 74 -6.25 11.97 -22.77
CA CYS A 74 -5.29 12.67 -23.62
C CYS A 74 -5.83 14.00 -24.10
N LEU A 75 -4.94 14.81 -24.66
CA LEU A 75 -5.25 16.04 -25.36
C LEU A 75 -4.29 16.26 -26.52
N LYS A 76 -4.68 17.06 -27.51
CA LYS A 76 -3.80 17.45 -28.61
C LYS A 76 -2.93 18.63 -28.19
N GLY A 77 -1.73 18.76 -28.75
CA GLY A 77 -0.85 19.91 -28.53
C GLY A 77 -1.56 21.25 -28.78
N LEU A 78 -2.27 21.35 -29.90
CA LEU A 78 -3.02 22.55 -30.29
C LEU A 78 -4.11 22.98 -29.29
N THR A 79 -4.87 22.02 -28.74
CA THR A 79 -5.88 22.33 -27.73
C THR A 79 -5.23 22.63 -26.39
N CYS A 80 -4.11 21.96 -26.07
CA CYS A 80 -3.33 22.27 -24.89
C CYS A 80 -2.80 23.71 -24.90
N VAL A 81 -2.21 24.17 -26.02
CA VAL A 81 -1.69 25.53 -26.17
C VAL A 81 -2.80 26.56 -25.93
N ALA A 82 -3.97 26.39 -26.56
CA ALA A 82 -5.10 27.29 -26.37
C ALA A 82 -5.57 27.34 -24.88
N SER A 83 -5.70 26.18 -24.23
CA SER A 83 -6.10 26.12 -22.82
C SER A 83 -5.05 26.68 -21.87
N LEU A 84 -3.75 26.52 -22.16
CA LEU A 84 -2.67 27.12 -21.37
C LEU A 84 -2.71 28.65 -21.48
N MET A 85 -2.94 29.19 -22.68
CA MET A 85 -3.09 30.63 -22.88
C MET A 85 -4.23 31.21 -22.06
N GLU A 86 -5.40 30.57 -22.11
CA GLU A 86 -6.58 30.99 -21.34
C GLU A 86 -6.35 30.87 -19.82
N THR A 87 -5.82 29.74 -19.36
CA THR A 87 -5.67 29.43 -17.92
C THR A 87 -4.64 30.32 -17.22
N PHE A 88 -3.58 30.70 -17.93
CA PHE A 88 -2.41 31.41 -17.38
C PHE A 88 -2.25 32.82 -17.96
N GLY A 89 -3.19 33.31 -18.75
CA GLY A 89 -3.18 34.66 -19.31
C GLY A 89 -2.05 34.92 -20.32
N ILE A 90 -1.54 33.87 -20.97
CA ILE A 90 -0.43 33.97 -21.93
C ILE A 90 -0.96 34.55 -23.23
N GLN A 91 -0.34 35.62 -23.72
CA GLN A 91 -0.80 36.35 -24.91
C GLN A 91 -0.25 35.73 -26.22
N GLU A 92 0.98 35.23 -26.19
CA GLU A 92 1.67 34.70 -27.36
C GLU A 92 1.71 33.17 -27.36
N LYS A 93 1.41 32.56 -28.51
CA LYS A 93 1.45 31.09 -28.66
C LYS A 93 2.82 30.49 -28.36
N ASP A 94 3.88 31.17 -28.80
CA ASP A 94 5.27 30.70 -28.59
C ASP A 94 5.63 30.63 -27.10
N GLU A 95 5.09 31.54 -26.29
CA GLU A 95 5.27 31.51 -24.84
C GLU A 95 4.50 30.36 -24.20
N ALA A 96 3.29 30.06 -24.68
CA ALA A 96 2.51 28.90 -24.22
C ALA A 96 3.17 27.57 -24.62
N VAL A 97 3.79 27.49 -25.80
CA VAL A 97 4.61 26.34 -26.22
C VAL A 97 5.81 26.17 -25.29
N LYS A 98 6.57 27.24 -25.02
CA LYS A 98 7.70 27.20 -24.06
C LYS A 98 7.25 26.76 -22.67
N PHE A 99 6.10 27.24 -22.21
CA PHE A 99 5.55 26.82 -20.91
C PHE A 99 5.17 25.33 -20.92
N GLY A 100 4.52 24.83 -21.97
CA GLY A 100 4.24 23.39 -22.09
C GLY A 100 5.50 22.53 -22.21
N GLN A 101 6.57 23.03 -22.84
CA GLN A 101 7.89 22.38 -22.84
C GLN A 101 8.51 22.35 -21.45
N LEU A 102 8.37 23.41 -20.65
CA LEU A 102 8.76 23.42 -19.23
C LEU A 102 7.97 22.36 -18.43
N LEU A 103 6.65 22.28 -18.62
CA LEU A 103 5.81 21.24 -17.99
C LEU A 103 6.28 19.83 -18.39
N GLN A 104 6.70 19.65 -19.63
CA GLN A 104 7.25 18.37 -20.11
C GLN A 104 8.62 18.05 -19.52
N GLN A 105 9.51 19.04 -19.43
CA GLN A 105 10.81 18.92 -18.78
C GLN A 105 10.64 18.53 -17.30
N LYS A 106 9.67 19.14 -16.62
CA LYS A 106 9.31 18.87 -15.23
C LYS A 106 8.48 17.58 -15.04
N LYS A 107 8.21 16.81 -16.10
CA LYS A 107 7.44 15.55 -16.05
C LYS A 107 6.03 15.73 -15.45
N ILE A 108 5.40 16.85 -15.77
CA ILE A 108 3.99 17.14 -15.45
C ILE A 108 3.12 16.83 -16.68
N LEU A 109 3.65 17.11 -17.87
CA LEU A 109 3.04 16.84 -19.18
C LEU A 109 3.90 15.85 -19.98
N HIS A 110 3.28 14.93 -20.70
CA HIS A 110 3.99 13.88 -21.43
C HIS A 110 3.43 13.72 -22.82
N HIS A 111 4.30 13.56 -23.82
CA HIS A 111 3.88 12.97 -25.09
C HIS A 111 3.49 11.51 -24.83
N VAL A 112 2.37 11.03 -25.36
CA VAL A 112 1.82 9.71 -25.00
C VAL A 112 2.75 8.53 -25.33
N THR A 113 3.68 8.71 -26.27
CA THR A 113 4.72 7.74 -26.63
C THR A 113 6.14 8.17 -26.23
N ASN A 114 6.32 9.31 -25.54
CA ASN A 114 7.62 9.89 -25.20
C ASN A 114 8.54 10.22 -26.39
N ASP A 115 7.98 10.43 -27.58
CA ASP A 115 8.73 10.57 -28.83
C ASP A 115 8.97 12.02 -29.28
N HIS A 116 8.11 12.96 -28.86
CA HIS A 116 8.15 14.34 -29.34
C HIS A 116 8.17 15.35 -28.19
N GLU A 117 8.84 16.48 -28.41
CA GLU A 117 8.70 17.67 -27.57
C GLU A 117 7.31 18.30 -27.69
N PHE A 118 6.91 19.06 -26.67
CA PHE A 118 5.65 19.80 -26.68
C PHE A 118 5.67 20.89 -27.77
N SER A 119 4.58 20.96 -28.53
CA SER A 119 4.41 21.87 -29.67
C SER A 119 2.93 22.15 -29.95
N ASP A 120 2.63 23.26 -30.63
CA ASP A 120 1.30 23.56 -31.20
C ASP A 120 1.03 22.62 -32.39
N SER A 121 0.70 21.37 -32.09
CA SER A 121 0.57 20.27 -33.07
C SER A 121 -0.60 19.35 -32.78
N SER A 122 -0.82 18.38 -33.67
CA SER A 122 -1.84 17.34 -33.48
C SER A 122 -1.34 16.14 -32.66
N TYR A 123 -0.11 16.18 -32.15
CA TYR A 123 0.43 15.13 -31.28
C TYR A 123 -0.36 15.02 -29.98
N PHE A 124 -0.36 13.82 -29.40
CA PHE A 124 -1.14 13.53 -28.20
C PHE A 124 -0.26 13.66 -26.98
N TYR A 125 -0.76 14.39 -26.00
CA TYR A 125 -0.14 14.57 -24.71
C TYR A 125 -1.07 14.07 -23.61
N ARG A 126 -0.55 13.95 -22.38
CA ARG A 126 -1.30 13.67 -21.17
C ARG A 126 -0.58 14.18 -19.93
N LEU A 127 -1.34 14.44 -18.88
CA LEU A 127 -0.78 14.79 -17.58
C LEU A 127 -0.23 13.55 -16.85
N GLN A 128 0.77 13.76 -16.01
CA GLN A 128 1.44 12.72 -15.24
C GLN A 128 0.50 11.81 -14.43
N PRO A 129 -0.57 12.31 -13.76
CA PRO A 129 -1.56 11.45 -13.09
C PRO A 129 -2.23 10.40 -13.99
N PHE A 130 -2.16 10.56 -15.31
CA PHE A 130 -2.71 9.63 -16.31
C PHE A 130 -1.64 8.88 -17.12
N GLN A 131 -0.35 9.16 -16.89
CA GLN A 131 0.76 8.60 -17.66
C GLN A 131 1.02 7.13 -17.32
N THR A 132 1.07 6.81 -16.04
CA THR A 132 1.37 5.47 -15.50
C THR A 132 0.19 4.91 -14.70
N PRO A 133 -0.91 4.61 -15.38
CA PRO A 133 -2.18 4.41 -14.70
C PRO A 133 -2.24 3.13 -13.85
N THR A 134 -1.37 2.13 -14.07
CA THR A 134 -1.25 0.95 -13.20
C THR A 134 -0.45 1.20 -11.91
N ILE A 135 0.20 2.36 -11.81
CA ILE A 135 1.10 2.73 -10.71
C ILE A 135 0.42 3.78 -9.86
N LEU A 136 0.11 3.44 -8.62
CA LEU A 136 -0.80 4.27 -7.82
C LEU A 136 -0.13 5.55 -7.31
N ASN A 137 1.09 5.46 -6.78
CA ASN A 137 1.84 6.63 -6.32
C ASN A 137 2.56 7.35 -7.47
N SER A 138 1.84 7.64 -8.56
CA SER A 138 2.40 8.31 -9.76
C SER A 138 1.71 9.63 -10.10
N TYR A 139 1.01 10.24 -9.13
CA TYR A 139 0.38 11.56 -9.26
C TYR A 139 1.37 12.61 -9.80
N ARG A 140 2.62 12.55 -9.33
CA ARG A 140 3.78 13.22 -9.94
C ARG A 140 4.99 12.30 -9.92
N ILE A 141 6.00 12.61 -10.72
CA ILE A 141 7.33 12.04 -10.52
C ILE A 141 7.98 12.80 -9.37
N TRP A 142 8.45 12.07 -8.36
CA TRP A 142 9.11 12.68 -7.21
C TRP A 142 10.57 12.97 -7.54
N SER A 143 10.91 14.25 -7.50
CA SER A 143 12.27 14.76 -7.71
C SER A 143 12.73 15.66 -6.57
N ASP A 144 11.90 15.81 -5.55
CA ASP A 144 12.16 16.66 -4.40
C ASP A 144 12.98 15.87 -3.37
N ARG A 145 13.36 16.51 -2.27
CA ARG A 145 14.05 15.80 -1.18
C ARG A 145 13.22 14.62 -0.64
N ILE A 146 13.93 13.67 -0.04
CA ILE A 146 13.35 12.51 0.62
C ILE A 146 13.65 12.63 2.11
N ASP A 147 12.62 12.43 2.94
CA ASP A 147 12.75 12.36 4.39
C ASP A 147 13.75 11.26 4.78
N GLN A 148 14.73 11.60 5.62
CA GLN A 148 15.76 10.66 6.06
C GLN A 148 15.17 9.64 7.06
N ASP A 149 14.12 10.04 7.78
CA ASP A 149 13.37 9.12 8.63
C ASP A 149 12.20 8.52 7.83
N HIS A 150 12.50 7.41 7.16
CA HIS A 150 11.52 6.65 6.37
C HIS A 150 10.32 6.17 7.20
N MET A 151 10.48 5.94 8.51
CA MET A 151 9.38 5.53 9.39
C MET A 151 8.47 6.71 9.74
N ALA A 152 9.04 7.90 9.94
CA ALA A 152 8.28 9.13 10.12
C ALA A 152 7.46 9.46 8.86
N LEU A 153 8.04 9.27 7.66
CA LEU A 153 7.34 9.40 6.38
C LEU A 153 6.09 8.49 6.32
N VAL A 154 6.24 7.18 6.54
CA VAL A 154 5.10 6.25 6.49
C VAL A 154 4.07 6.58 7.58
N THR A 155 4.51 7.01 8.76
CA THR A 155 3.62 7.44 9.85
C THR A 155 2.80 8.67 9.47
N ARG A 156 3.42 9.65 8.81
CA ARG A 156 2.76 10.87 8.29
C ARG A 156 1.72 10.51 7.24
N LEU A 157 2.08 9.68 6.26
CA LEU A 157 1.16 9.23 5.22
C LEU A 157 -0.01 8.42 5.80
N ALA A 158 0.25 7.54 6.77
CA ALA A 158 -0.80 6.79 7.47
C ALA A 158 -1.75 7.72 8.26
N LYS A 159 -1.24 8.81 8.85
CA LYS A 159 -2.07 9.82 9.52
C LYS A 159 -2.94 10.59 8.53
N MET A 160 -2.40 10.99 7.38
CA MET A 160 -3.16 11.65 6.31
C MET A 160 -4.28 10.73 5.79
N MET A 161 -3.94 9.48 5.46
CA MET A 161 -4.92 8.47 5.04
C MET A 161 -5.96 8.21 6.13
N GLY A 162 -5.54 8.11 7.40
CA GLY A 162 -6.45 7.93 8.54
C GLY A 162 -7.49 9.04 8.66
N LYS A 163 -7.08 10.30 8.47
CA LYS A 163 -8.00 11.45 8.44
C LYS A 163 -9.01 11.32 7.30
N ILE A 164 -8.54 11.06 6.09
CA ILE A 164 -9.38 10.88 4.89
C ILE A 164 -10.41 9.75 5.11
N THR A 165 -9.98 8.61 5.63
CA THR A 165 -10.89 7.47 5.87
C THR A 165 -11.86 7.74 7.02
N SER A 166 -11.41 8.42 8.09
CA SER A 166 -12.25 8.72 9.26
C SER A 166 -13.42 9.65 8.90
N ASP A 167 -13.20 10.62 8.01
CA ASP A 167 -14.27 11.50 7.52
C ASP A 167 -15.33 10.73 6.68
N ALA A 168 -14.96 9.54 6.20
CA ALA A 168 -15.76 8.66 5.39
C ALA A 168 -16.27 7.40 6.13
N THR A 169 -15.98 7.27 7.43
CA THR A 169 -16.46 6.14 8.26
C THR A 169 -17.90 6.37 8.71
N ASP A 170 -18.74 5.33 8.64
CA ASP A 170 -20.11 5.33 9.16
C ASP A 170 -20.18 4.95 10.66
N GLY A 171 -21.40 4.90 11.21
CA GLY A 171 -21.63 4.58 12.62
C GLY A 171 -21.24 3.15 13.03
N ASP A 172 -21.11 2.24 12.06
CA ASP A 172 -20.74 0.84 12.28
C ASP A 172 -19.23 0.60 12.13
N GLY A 173 -18.45 1.66 11.87
CA GLY A 173 -17.01 1.58 11.66
C GLY A 173 -16.60 1.18 10.24
N ASN A 174 -17.53 1.12 9.29
CA ASN A 174 -17.23 0.80 7.89
C ASN A 174 -16.90 2.08 7.10
N VAL A 175 -15.99 1.98 6.12
CA VAL A 175 -15.50 3.11 5.33
C VAL A 175 -16.22 3.20 3.98
N ASP A 176 -16.74 4.39 3.65
CA ASP A 176 -17.20 4.71 2.29
C ASP A 176 -15.99 5.14 1.44
N TYR A 177 -15.40 4.19 0.72
CA TYR A 177 -14.22 4.42 -0.11
C TYR A 177 -14.49 5.33 -1.32
N ILE A 178 -15.75 5.55 -1.70
CA ILE A 178 -16.11 6.52 -2.74
C ILE A 178 -16.00 7.93 -2.15
N LYS A 179 -16.63 8.17 -1.00
CA LYS A 179 -16.54 9.44 -0.26
C LYS A 179 -15.09 9.77 0.12
N ALA A 180 -14.30 8.78 0.51
CA ALA A 180 -12.87 8.96 0.79
C ALA A 180 -12.09 9.50 -0.44
N SER A 181 -12.46 9.06 -1.65
CA SER A 181 -11.83 9.55 -2.89
C SER A 181 -12.21 10.98 -3.27
N GLU A 182 -13.25 11.53 -2.65
CA GLU A 182 -13.78 12.89 -2.87
C GLU A 182 -13.35 13.87 -1.76
N ASN A 183 -12.59 13.40 -0.77
CA ASN A 183 -12.10 14.24 0.33
C ASN A 183 -11.15 15.33 -0.19
N GLU A 184 -11.30 16.55 0.29
CA GLU A 184 -10.46 17.71 -0.09
C GLU A 184 -8.96 17.49 0.19
N ASN A 185 -8.60 16.66 1.17
CA ASN A 185 -7.22 16.36 1.53
C ASN A 185 -6.62 15.22 0.68
N TYR A 186 -7.42 14.57 -0.18
CA TYR A 186 -6.98 13.43 -0.98
C TYR A 186 -5.89 13.78 -2.00
N PRO A 187 -5.96 14.90 -2.77
CA PRO A 187 -4.87 15.30 -3.68
C PRO A 187 -3.54 15.51 -2.96
N ALA A 188 -3.55 16.13 -1.77
CA ALA A 188 -2.35 16.30 -0.96
C ALA A 188 -1.75 14.95 -0.52
N PHE A 189 -2.59 13.96 -0.22
CA PHE A 189 -2.12 12.59 0.04
C PHE A 189 -1.54 11.94 -1.23
N GLU A 190 -2.20 12.06 -2.38
CA GLU A 190 -1.73 11.48 -3.65
C GLU A 190 -0.36 12.04 -4.07
N GLU A 191 -0.11 13.32 -3.79
CA GLU A 191 1.22 13.90 -3.99
C GLU A 191 2.22 13.40 -2.95
N ALA A 192 1.87 13.42 -1.66
CA ALA A 192 2.79 13.03 -0.59
C ALA A 192 3.24 11.57 -0.68
N VAL A 193 2.38 10.64 -1.11
CA VAL A 193 2.72 9.23 -1.29
C VAL A 193 3.74 9.01 -2.43
N CYS A 194 3.91 9.99 -3.33
CA CYS A 194 4.94 9.94 -4.36
C CYS A 194 6.36 10.01 -3.78
N GLU A 195 6.56 10.54 -2.57
CA GLU A 195 7.88 10.58 -1.90
C GLU A 195 8.50 9.17 -1.73
N ILE A 196 7.66 8.14 -1.62
CA ILE A 196 8.09 6.73 -1.53
C ILE A 196 8.88 6.29 -2.77
N GLN A 197 8.68 6.94 -3.93
CA GLN A 197 9.47 6.68 -5.15
C GLN A 197 10.98 6.80 -4.90
N GLY A 198 11.40 7.67 -3.97
CA GLY A 198 12.81 7.87 -3.64
C GLY A 198 13.34 7.03 -2.47
N VAL A 199 12.47 6.33 -1.75
CA VAL A 199 12.85 5.62 -0.51
C VAL A 199 13.65 4.36 -0.81
N SER A 200 14.91 4.32 -0.35
CA SER A 200 15.79 3.17 -0.57
C SER A 200 15.79 2.20 0.61
N MET A 201 15.46 0.94 0.36
CA MET A 201 15.53 -0.14 1.35
C MET A 201 16.93 -0.78 1.49
N ILE A 202 17.92 -0.34 0.72
CA ILE A 202 19.23 -1.01 0.63
C ILE A 202 20.00 -1.04 1.96
N ASN A 203 19.89 0.02 2.74
CA ASN A 203 20.59 0.19 4.02
C ASN A 203 19.72 -0.17 5.24
N MET A 204 18.52 -0.74 5.02
CA MET A 204 17.65 -1.18 6.09
C MET A 204 18.06 -2.57 6.57
N ASP A 205 18.16 -2.76 7.88
CA ASP A 205 18.27 -4.10 8.48
C ASP A 205 16.92 -4.84 8.44
N ASP A 206 16.91 -6.11 8.85
CA ASP A 206 15.68 -6.93 8.79
C ASP A 206 14.56 -6.34 9.65
N LYS A 207 14.87 -5.80 10.84
CA LYS A 207 13.87 -5.19 11.73
C LYS A 207 13.22 -3.98 11.09
N MET A 208 14.03 -3.10 10.50
CA MET A 208 13.54 -1.93 9.79
C MET A 208 12.76 -2.30 8.54
N LYS A 209 13.21 -3.28 7.75
CA LYS A 209 12.48 -3.78 6.57
C LYS A 209 11.12 -4.35 6.96
N ILE A 210 11.04 -5.12 8.04
CA ILE A 210 9.78 -5.71 8.51
C ILE A 210 8.83 -4.60 8.98
N ALA A 211 9.28 -3.71 9.86
CA ALA A 211 8.44 -2.62 10.37
C ALA A 211 7.98 -1.67 9.24
N PHE A 212 8.91 -1.24 8.39
CA PHE A 212 8.61 -0.38 7.24
C PHE A 212 7.69 -1.08 6.25
N GLY A 213 8.00 -2.32 5.87
CA GLY A 213 7.26 -3.09 4.88
C GLY A 213 5.82 -3.38 5.31
N ILE A 214 5.58 -3.76 6.57
CA ILE A 214 4.22 -3.99 7.07
C ILE A 214 3.41 -2.69 7.07
N ASN A 215 3.97 -1.60 7.62
CA ASN A 215 3.26 -0.32 7.66
C ASN A 215 2.96 0.21 6.25
N LEU A 216 3.93 0.12 5.34
CA LEU A 216 3.77 0.55 3.96
C LEU A 216 2.73 -0.31 3.24
N TYR A 217 2.77 -1.64 3.39
CA TYR A 217 1.77 -2.55 2.81
C TYR A 217 0.36 -2.18 3.27
N ASN A 218 0.16 -2.02 4.57
CA ASN A 218 -1.15 -1.71 5.15
C ASN A 218 -1.68 -0.35 4.67
N LEU A 219 -0.80 0.65 4.52
CA LEU A 219 -1.14 1.95 3.93
C LEU A 219 -1.55 1.81 2.45
N MET A 220 -0.75 1.08 1.67
CA MET A 220 -0.97 0.88 0.24
C MET A 220 -2.27 0.13 -0.06
N ILE A 221 -2.68 -0.83 0.79
CA ILE A 221 -3.96 -1.54 0.64
C ILE A 221 -5.14 -0.55 0.74
N LYS A 222 -5.17 0.29 1.78
CA LYS A 222 -6.22 1.31 1.95
C LYS A 222 -6.27 2.27 0.78
N TYR A 223 -5.10 2.75 0.35
CA TYR A 223 -5.03 3.63 -0.81
C TYR A 223 -5.50 2.95 -2.10
N ALA A 224 -5.13 1.69 -2.33
CA ALA A 224 -5.58 0.92 -3.48
C ALA A 224 -7.10 0.71 -3.48
N PHE A 225 -7.73 0.47 -2.33
CA PHE A 225 -9.18 0.37 -2.22
C PHE A 225 -9.89 1.67 -2.65
N ILE A 226 -9.36 2.83 -2.24
CA ILE A 226 -9.88 4.15 -2.66
C ILE A 226 -9.68 4.37 -4.17
N LYS A 227 -8.48 4.08 -4.68
CA LYS A 227 -8.06 4.45 -6.04
C LYS A 227 -8.59 3.50 -7.11
N VAL A 228 -8.43 2.18 -6.93
CA VAL A 228 -8.73 1.16 -7.95
C VAL A 228 -9.88 0.22 -7.58
N GLY A 229 -10.39 0.30 -6.35
CA GLY A 229 -11.53 -0.48 -5.89
C GLY A 229 -11.17 -1.83 -5.28
N ILE A 230 -12.18 -2.51 -4.75
CA ILE A 230 -12.02 -3.75 -3.97
C ILE A 230 -12.27 -4.98 -4.87
N PRO A 231 -11.41 -6.01 -4.83
CA PRO A 231 -11.60 -7.21 -5.63
C PRO A 231 -12.71 -8.10 -5.08
N SER A 232 -13.69 -8.45 -5.91
CA SER A 232 -14.86 -9.25 -5.50
C SER A 232 -14.73 -10.75 -5.76
N SER A 233 -13.75 -11.18 -6.59
CA SER A 233 -13.54 -12.59 -6.95
C SER A 233 -12.08 -13.02 -6.81
N ASN A 234 -11.82 -14.32 -6.73
CA ASN A 234 -10.45 -14.86 -6.59
C ASN A 234 -9.53 -14.43 -7.75
N PHE A 235 -10.05 -14.40 -8.97
CA PHE A 235 -9.29 -13.92 -10.13
C PHE A 235 -8.98 -12.42 -10.05
N GLN A 236 -9.93 -11.61 -9.57
CA GLN A 236 -9.69 -10.20 -9.31
C GLN A 236 -8.67 -10.00 -8.18
N ARG A 237 -8.71 -10.80 -7.12
CA ARG A 237 -7.73 -10.76 -6.02
C ARG A 237 -6.32 -11.07 -6.52
N GLN A 238 -6.14 -12.14 -7.29
CA GLN A 238 -4.84 -12.47 -7.87
C GLN A 238 -4.28 -11.32 -8.72
N LYS A 239 -5.15 -10.66 -9.50
CA LYS A 239 -4.77 -9.45 -10.25
C LYS A 239 -4.50 -8.26 -9.35
N PHE A 240 -5.27 -8.03 -8.31
CA PHE A 240 -5.08 -6.92 -7.37
C PHE A 240 -3.71 -7.01 -6.71
N PHE A 241 -3.40 -8.15 -6.09
CA PHE A 241 -2.13 -8.34 -5.39
C PHE A 241 -0.91 -8.40 -6.31
N GLY A 242 -1.08 -8.84 -7.57
CA GLY A 242 0.03 -8.98 -8.53
C GLY A 242 0.15 -7.91 -9.62
N LYS A 243 -0.81 -6.97 -9.74
CA LYS A 243 -0.82 -5.96 -10.81
C LYS A 243 -1.09 -4.53 -10.35
N THR A 244 -1.53 -4.30 -9.11
CA THR A 244 -1.53 -2.96 -8.52
C THR A 244 -0.09 -2.62 -8.13
N ILE A 245 0.50 -1.61 -8.76
CA ILE A 245 1.93 -1.30 -8.65
C ILE A 245 2.16 0.00 -7.87
N PHE A 246 3.27 0.05 -7.14
CA PHE A 246 3.84 1.22 -6.52
C PHE A 246 5.31 1.34 -6.91
N TYR A 247 5.80 2.57 -7.08
CA TYR A 247 7.23 2.83 -7.16
C TYR A 247 7.80 2.98 -5.75
N ILE A 248 8.82 2.19 -5.43
CA ILE A 248 9.54 2.24 -4.15
C ILE A 248 11.04 2.23 -4.47
N GLY A 249 11.75 3.31 -4.14
CA GLY A 249 13.19 3.42 -4.40
C GLY A 249 13.57 3.30 -5.88
N GLY A 250 12.70 3.75 -6.79
CA GLY A 250 12.87 3.70 -8.24
C GLY A 250 12.41 2.42 -8.93
N ASP A 251 12.09 1.36 -8.18
CA ASP A 251 11.65 0.07 -8.72
C ASP A 251 10.13 -0.12 -8.59
N GLU A 252 9.54 -0.92 -9.48
CA GLU A 252 8.11 -1.29 -9.43
C GLU A 252 7.86 -2.40 -8.40
N TYR A 253 6.87 -2.25 -7.53
CA TYR A 253 6.45 -3.25 -6.55
C TYR A 253 4.94 -3.46 -6.58
N SER A 254 4.53 -4.72 -6.74
CA SER A 254 3.18 -5.16 -6.38
C SER A 254 3.09 -5.52 -4.89
N PHE A 255 1.87 -5.75 -4.38
CA PHE A 255 1.69 -6.30 -3.04
C PHE A 255 2.40 -7.65 -2.87
N ASN A 256 2.34 -8.51 -3.90
CA ASN A 256 3.06 -9.77 -3.89
C ASN A 256 4.58 -9.59 -3.83
N ASP A 257 5.12 -8.57 -4.48
CA ASP A 257 6.55 -8.28 -4.45
C ASP A 257 7.00 -7.82 -3.07
N LEU A 258 6.21 -6.98 -2.39
CA LEU A 258 6.54 -6.53 -1.04
C LEU A 258 6.37 -7.65 0.00
N GLU A 259 5.24 -8.35 -0.01
CA GLU A 259 4.94 -9.42 0.93
C GLU A 259 5.80 -10.66 0.69
N ASN A 260 5.70 -11.25 -0.50
CA ASN A 260 6.35 -12.53 -0.80
C ASN A 260 7.81 -12.34 -1.22
N GLY A 261 8.10 -11.26 -1.94
CA GLY A 261 9.43 -10.95 -2.45
C GLY A 261 10.35 -10.43 -1.34
N ILE A 262 9.93 -9.37 -0.63
CA ILE A 262 10.77 -8.71 0.38
C ILE A 262 10.61 -9.36 1.76
N LEU A 263 9.39 -9.41 2.31
CA LEU A 263 9.15 -9.80 3.70
C LEU A 263 9.21 -11.31 3.96
N ARG A 264 8.92 -12.14 2.95
CA ARG A 264 9.03 -13.61 3.03
C ARG A 264 10.30 -14.17 2.39
N GLY A 265 11.32 -13.35 2.15
CA GLY A 265 12.59 -13.81 1.59
C GLY A 265 12.46 -14.43 0.19
N ASN A 266 11.66 -13.81 -0.68
CA ASN A 266 11.34 -14.30 -2.03
C ASN A 266 10.75 -15.71 -2.06
N SER A 267 9.90 -16.01 -1.08
CA SER A 267 9.11 -17.24 -1.06
C SER A 267 7.99 -17.20 -2.10
N LYS A 268 7.59 -18.37 -2.60
CA LYS A 268 6.46 -18.46 -3.53
C LYS A 268 5.17 -18.00 -2.85
N ALA A 269 4.40 -17.17 -3.53
CA ALA A 269 3.05 -16.85 -3.11
C ALA A 269 2.15 -18.09 -3.17
N PRO A 270 1.06 -18.15 -2.38
CA PRO A 270 0.10 -19.25 -2.45
C PRO A 270 -0.39 -19.47 -3.89
N TYR A 271 -0.35 -20.72 -4.34
CA TYR A 271 -0.75 -21.13 -5.70
C TYR A 271 0.12 -20.58 -6.86
N ALA A 272 1.21 -19.86 -6.56
CA ALA A 272 2.13 -19.36 -7.58
C ALA A 272 3.14 -20.45 -7.99
N LEU A 273 3.48 -20.49 -9.29
CA LEU A 273 4.47 -21.43 -9.82
C LEU A 273 5.91 -21.01 -9.51
N GLN A 274 6.14 -19.69 -9.43
CA GLN A 274 7.46 -19.08 -9.29
C GLN A 274 7.47 -18.08 -8.14
N ALA A 275 8.67 -17.81 -7.63
CA ALA A 275 8.90 -16.73 -6.67
C ALA A 275 8.73 -15.36 -7.37
N PRO A 276 8.41 -14.29 -6.63
CA PRO A 276 8.26 -12.95 -7.20
C PRO A 276 9.48 -12.46 -8.00
N PHE A 277 10.69 -12.73 -7.50
CA PHE A 277 11.94 -12.25 -8.06
C PHE A 277 12.77 -13.38 -8.65
N SER A 278 13.33 -13.14 -9.84
CA SER A 278 14.31 -14.03 -10.46
C SER A 278 15.70 -13.86 -9.83
N SER A 279 16.62 -14.78 -10.10
CA SER A 279 18.02 -14.66 -9.63
C SER A 279 18.77 -13.43 -10.14
N TYR A 280 18.31 -12.82 -11.23
CA TYR A 280 18.89 -11.61 -11.83
C TYR A 280 18.16 -10.34 -11.42
N ASP A 281 17.09 -10.46 -10.65
CA ASP A 281 16.32 -9.31 -10.20
C ASP A 281 17.12 -8.52 -9.14
N PRO A 282 17.42 -7.23 -9.36
CA PRO A 282 18.21 -6.44 -8.42
C PRO A 282 17.55 -6.31 -7.05
N ARG A 283 16.24 -6.51 -6.94
CA ARG A 283 15.48 -6.43 -5.69
C ARG A 283 15.74 -7.63 -4.76
N MET A 284 16.36 -8.70 -5.25
CA MET A 284 16.80 -9.85 -4.43
C MET A 284 17.69 -9.42 -3.24
N LYS A 285 18.53 -8.39 -3.42
CA LYS A 285 19.40 -7.91 -2.33
C LYS A 285 18.63 -7.20 -1.20
N LEU A 286 17.37 -6.86 -1.44
CA LEU A 286 16.52 -6.10 -0.51
C LEU A 286 15.68 -6.99 0.39
N MET A 287 15.65 -8.30 0.14
CA MET A 287 14.92 -9.27 0.95
C MET A 287 15.33 -9.21 2.42
N VAL A 288 14.41 -9.58 3.31
CA VAL A 288 14.76 -9.94 4.68
C VAL A 288 15.60 -11.21 4.67
N LYS A 289 16.60 -11.31 5.54
CA LYS A 289 17.42 -12.52 5.66
C LYS A 289 16.76 -13.54 6.57
N ASN A 290 16.12 -13.07 7.64
CA ASN A 290 15.39 -13.89 8.60
C ASN A 290 13.89 -13.65 8.41
N VAL A 291 13.19 -14.65 7.87
CA VAL A 291 11.74 -14.59 7.70
C VAL A 291 11.07 -14.76 9.06
N ASP A 292 10.22 -13.81 9.43
CA ASP A 292 9.40 -13.88 10.63
C ASP A 292 7.96 -14.29 10.24
N PRO A 293 7.47 -15.48 10.62
CA PRO A 293 6.11 -15.88 10.28
C PRO A 293 5.03 -14.97 10.88
N ARG A 294 5.34 -14.20 11.93
CA ARG A 294 4.37 -13.31 12.57
C ARG A 294 3.94 -12.15 11.68
N ILE A 295 4.68 -11.85 10.60
CA ILE A 295 4.26 -10.82 9.63
C ILE A 295 2.86 -11.10 9.07
N HIS A 296 2.45 -12.37 8.95
CA HIS A 296 1.11 -12.75 8.47
C HIS A 296 -0.02 -12.29 9.38
N PHE A 297 0.29 -12.01 10.64
CA PHE A 297 -0.64 -11.40 11.59
C PHE A 297 -0.53 -9.86 11.60
N GLY A 298 0.54 -9.28 11.06
CA GLY A 298 0.69 -7.82 10.94
C GLY A 298 0.20 -7.24 9.62
N LEU A 299 0.20 -8.05 8.55
CA LEU A 299 -0.26 -7.66 7.22
C LEU A 299 -1.77 -7.72 7.15
N ASN A 300 -2.39 -6.58 6.86
CA ASN A 300 -3.82 -6.45 6.67
C ASN A 300 -4.10 -6.36 5.17
N CYS A 301 -4.64 -7.43 4.59
CA CYS A 301 -5.02 -7.48 3.18
C CYS A 301 -6.39 -6.83 2.89
N GLY A 302 -6.97 -6.17 3.90
CA GLY A 302 -8.25 -5.47 3.86
C GLY A 302 -9.47 -6.33 4.19
N ALA A 303 -9.26 -7.60 4.55
CA ALA A 303 -10.34 -8.52 4.90
C ALA A 303 -10.82 -8.35 6.35
N LYS A 304 -12.09 -8.66 6.65
CA LYS A 304 -12.66 -8.68 8.01
C LYS A 304 -11.94 -9.65 8.93
N SER A 305 -11.39 -10.72 8.35
CA SER A 305 -10.56 -11.70 9.04
C SER A 305 -9.12 -11.22 9.28
N CYS A 306 -8.77 -9.96 8.97
CA CYS A 306 -7.44 -9.40 9.23
C CYS A 306 -7.33 -8.76 10.63
N PRO A 307 -6.14 -8.78 11.25
CA PRO A 307 -5.95 -8.21 12.58
C PRO A 307 -6.15 -6.68 12.63
N PRO A 308 -6.59 -6.13 13.78
CA PRO A 308 -6.75 -4.69 13.96
C PRO A 308 -5.38 -3.99 13.81
N VAL A 309 -5.36 -2.91 13.02
CA VAL A 309 -4.13 -2.23 12.61
C VAL A 309 -3.40 -1.66 13.83
N LYS A 310 -2.22 -2.20 14.13
CA LYS A 310 -1.23 -1.61 15.04
C LYS A 310 -0.10 -1.02 14.23
N LYS A 311 0.39 0.14 14.67
CA LYS A 311 1.61 0.74 14.11
C LYS A 311 2.78 -0.13 14.53
N PHE A 312 3.64 -0.49 13.59
CA PHE A 312 4.86 -1.24 13.87
C PHE A 312 6.06 -0.30 13.92
N THR A 313 6.91 -0.43 14.93
CA THR A 313 8.09 0.40 15.16
C THR A 313 9.35 -0.44 15.08
N VAL A 314 10.45 0.14 14.56
CA VAL A 314 11.73 -0.59 14.43
C VAL A 314 12.24 -1.08 15.79
N VAL A 315 12.03 -0.27 16.84
CA VAL A 315 12.51 -0.55 18.20
C VAL A 315 11.75 -1.71 18.84
N ALA A 316 10.43 -1.80 18.65
CA ALA A 316 9.58 -2.77 19.33
C ALA A 316 9.01 -3.87 18.41
N ILE A 317 9.48 -3.98 17.16
CA ILE A 317 8.90 -4.86 16.13
C ILE A 317 8.69 -6.30 16.61
N GLU A 318 9.66 -6.86 17.34
CA GLU A 318 9.60 -8.21 17.90
C GLU A 318 8.43 -8.40 18.86
N GLU A 319 8.24 -7.43 19.75
CA GLU A 319 7.23 -7.44 20.78
C GLU A 319 5.85 -7.13 20.20
N GLU A 320 5.77 -6.16 19.29
CA GLU A 320 4.54 -5.80 18.58
C GLU A 320 4.02 -6.99 17.75
N LEU A 321 4.89 -7.68 17.01
CA LEU A 321 4.54 -8.89 16.26
C LEU A 321 4.12 -10.02 17.19
N ARG A 322 4.78 -10.21 18.33
CA ARG A 322 4.38 -11.21 19.33
C ARG A 322 3.00 -10.91 19.90
N ILE A 323 2.72 -9.64 20.23
CA ILE A 323 1.42 -9.21 20.76
C ILE A 323 0.32 -9.44 19.73
N VAL A 324 0.53 -9.03 18.47
CA VAL A 324 -0.48 -9.18 17.42
C VAL A 324 -0.71 -10.64 17.07
N ALA A 325 0.35 -11.45 16.94
CA ALA A 325 0.25 -12.89 16.71
C ALA A 325 -0.57 -13.59 17.81
N SER A 326 -0.28 -13.24 19.07
CA SER A 326 -0.99 -13.82 20.20
C SER A 326 -2.43 -13.36 20.25
N ALA A 327 -2.72 -12.07 20.12
CA ALA A 327 -4.09 -11.56 20.10
C ALA A 327 -4.93 -12.19 18.99
N PHE A 328 -4.34 -12.41 17.81
CA PHE A 328 -4.99 -13.09 16.70
C PHE A 328 -5.28 -14.55 17.00
N ALA A 329 -4.29 -15.30 17.53
CA ALA A 329 -4.43 -16.72 17.83
C ALA A 329 -5.35 -17.00 19.04
N GLU A 330 -5.56 -16.05 19.94
CA GLU A 330 -6.50 -16.21 21.05
C GLU A 330 -7.96 -16.17 20.60
N GLN A 331 -8.28 -15.58 19.44
CA GLN A 331 -9.64 -15.57 18.91
C GLN A 331 -10.05 -16.95 18.36
N ASP A 332 -11.20 -17.45 18.77
CA ASP A 332 -11.72 -18.76 18.36
C ASP A 332 -12.06 -18.80 16.86
N GLU A 333 -12.32 -17.65 16.24
CA GLU A 333 -12.53 -17.52 14.80
C GLU A 333 -11.24 -17.74 13.97
N ASN A 334 -10.08 -17.72 14.62
CA ASN A 334 -8.78 -17.86 13.97
C ASN A 334 -8.06 -19.16 14.34
N VAL A 335 -8.16 -19.56 15.59
CA VAL A 335 -7.61 -20.82 16.11
C VAL A 335 -8.60 -21.36 17.11
N LEU A 336 -9.18 -22.54 16.86
CA LEU A 336 -10.05 -23.23 17.81
C LEU A 336 -9.43 -24.58 18.18
N VAL A 337 -9.27 -24.80 19.48
CA VAL A 337 -8.72 -26.02 20.07
C VAL A 337 -9.88 -26.82 20.65
N ASP A 338 -10.29 -27.88 19.95
CA ASP A 338 -11.39 -28.76 20.38
C ASP A 338 -10.82 -30.08 20.94
N GLU A 339 -10.74 -30.16 22.26
CA GLU A 339 -10.27 -31.36 22.97
C GLU A 339 -11.23 -32.55 22.83
N ASP A 340 -12.54 -32.30 22.72
CA ASP A 340 -13.57 -33.35 22.73
C ASP A 340 -13.50 -34.15 21.43
N SER A 341 -13.41 -33.46 20.30
CA SER A 341 -13.25 -34.07 18.98
C SER A 341 -11.79 -34.34 18.59
N ASN A 342 -10.83 -33.85 19.39
CA ASN A 342 -9.40 -33.88 19.11
C ASN A 342 -9.04 -33.20 17.76
N GLU A 343 -9.69 -32.06 17.50
CA GLU A 343 -9.53 -31.25 16.30
C GLU A 343 -8.87 -29.90 16.59
N LEU A 344 -8.02 -29.46 15.67
CA LEU A 344 -7.42 -28.13 15.67
C LEU A 344 -7.87 -27.40 14.41
N HIS A 345 -8.71 -26.39 14.58
CA HIS A 345 -9.24 -25.60 13.48
C HIS A 345 -8.40 -24.33 13.37
N LEU A 346 -7.85 -24.06 12.18
CA LEU A 346 -6.91 -22.98 11.94
C LEU A 346 -7.41 -22.06 10.82
N THR A 347 -7.09 -20.78 10.88
CA THR A 347 -7.34 -19.85 9.76
C THR A 347 -6.66 -20.32 8.46
N SER A 348 -7.25 -19.97 7.32
CA SER A 348 -6.68 -20.27 6.00
C SER A 348 -5.28 -19.67 5.78
N ILE A 349 -4.89 -18.62 6.51
CA ILE A 349 -3.53 -18.06 6.49
C ILE A 349 -2.49 -19.14 6.79
N LEU A 350 -2.77 -19.99 7.80
CA LEU A 350 -1.88 -21.09 8.21
C LEU A 350 -1.87 -22.25 7.21
N SER A 351 -2.81 -22.29 6.28
CA SER A 351 -2.81 -23.21 5.14
C SER A 351 -1.97 -22.65 3.99
N TRP A 352 -2.24 -21.41 3.59
CA TRP A 352 -1.60 -20.75 2.45
C TRP A 352 -0.11 -20.51 2.67
N PHE A 353 0.26 -20.10 3.87
CA PHE A 353 1.63 -19.74 4.25
C PHE A 353 2.26 -20.75 5.20
N ARG A 354 1.74 -21.98 5.24
CA ARG A 354 2.18 -23.05 6.15
C ARG A 354 3.70 -23.19 6.24
N ALA A 355 4.39 -23.10 5.10
CA ALA A 355 5.84 -23.27 5.01
C ALA A 355 6.64 -22.26 5.84
N ASP A 356 6.04 -21.11 6.17
CA ASP A 356 6.69 -20.10 7.00
C ASP A 356 6.56 -20.43 8.50
N PHE A 357 5.55 -21.23 8.88
CA PHE A 357 5.25 -21.60 10.26
C PHE A 357 5.80 -22.96 10.66
N ALA A 358 5.71 -23.95 9.75
CA ALA A 358 6.02 -25.34 10.06
C ALA A 358 6.45 -26.12 8.81
N GLU A 359 7.40 -27.04 8.98
CA GLU A 359 7.94 -27.89 7.91
C GLU A 359 6.88 -28.82 7.30
N SER A 360 5.95 -29.33 8.11
CA SER A 360 4.84 -30.19 7.68
C SER A 360 3.51 -29.76 8.32
N LYS A 361 2.39 -30.28 7.78
CA LYS A 361 1.05 -30.03 8.35
C LYS A 361 0.96 -30.55 9.80
N ASP A 362 1.55 -31.71 10.08
CA ASP A 362 1.52 -32.35 11.40
C ASP A 362 2.34 -31.60 12.46
N LYS A 363 3.20 -30.66 12.03
CA LYS A 363 3.99 -29.78 12.91
C LYS A 363 3.34 -28.43 13.20
N LEU A 364 2.18 -28.15 12.61
CA LEU A 364 1.43 -26.94 12.91
C LEU A 364 1.03 -26.83 14.39
N PRO A 365 0.55 -27.89 15.09
CA PRO A 365 0.19 -27.80 16.49
C PRO A 365 1.33 -27.24 17.35
N GLU A 366 2.56 -27.73 17.17
CA GLU A 366 3.74 -27.23 17.89
C GLU A 366 4.08 -25.78 17.53
N ALA A 367 3.92 -25.38 16.28
CA ALA A 367 4.14 -23.99 15.86
C ALA A 367 3.11 -23.03 16.50
N ILE A 368 1.84 -23.46 16.58
CA ILE A 368 0.74 -22.65 17.14
C ILE A 368 0.87 -22.42 18.64
N LEU A 369 1.49 -23.35 19.38
CA LEU A 369 1.79 -23.16 20.81
C LEU A 369 2.62 -21.89 21.10
N ASN A 370 3.40 -21.41 20.13
CA ASN A 370 4.20 -20.19 20.28
C ASN A 370 3.36 -18.91 20.32
N PHE A 371 2.10 -18.98 19.84
CA PHE A 371 1.20 -17.83 19.77
C PHE A 371 0.09 -17.88 20.85
N LEU A 372 -0.22 -19.06 21.38
CA LEU A 372 -1.23 -19.26 22.41
C LEU A 372 -0.73 -18.97 23.84
N LYS A 373 -1.66 -18.71 24.76
CA LYS A 373 -1.46 -18.52 26.19
C LYS A 373 -2.59 -19.19 26.99
N GLY A 374 -2.40 -19.27 28.31
CA GLY A 374 -3.42 -19.72 29.27
C GLY A 374 -4.02 -21.09 28.94
N GLU A 375 -5.31 -21.24 29.22
CA GLU A 375 -6.05 -22.49 29.06
C GLU A 375 -5.94 -23.05 27.64
N LYS A 376 -6.10 -22.21 26.61
CA LYS A 376 -6.06 -22.63 25.20
C LYS A 376 -4.73 -23.29 24.83
N LYS A 377 -3.62 -22.76 25.34
CA LYS A 377 -2.29 -23.35 25.19
C LYS A 377 -2.19 -24.69 25.91
N GLU A 378 -2.62 -24.75 27.17
CA GLU A 378 -2.56 -25.97 27.99
C GLU A 378 -3.36 -27.13 27.35
N LYS A 379 -4.54 -26.82 26.79
CA LYS A 379 -5.36 -27.77 26.02
C LYS A 379 -4.60 -28.34 24.84
N LEU A 380 -4.00 -27.48 24.01
CA LEU A 380 -3.25 -27.92 22.83
C LEU A 380 -2.00 -28.72 23.23
N GLU A 381 -1.28 -28.32 24.28
CA GLU A 381 -0.14 -29.09 24.80
C GLU A 381 -0.54 -30.50 25.25
N LYS A 382 -1.69 -30.63 25.92
CA LYS A 382 -2.23 -31.92 26.35
C LYS A 382 -2.62 -32.80 25.15
N MET A 383 -3.25 -32.22 24.12
CA MET A 383 -3.55 -32.91 22.87
C MET A 383 -2.28 -33.42 22.18
N ILE A 384 -1.23 -32.59 22.09
CA ILE A 384 0.06 -32.96 21.47
C ILE A 384 0.76 -34.06 22.26
N LYS A 385 0.75 -34.00 23.60
CA LYS A 385 1.36 -35.02 24.47
C LYS A 385 0.65 -36.38 24.35
N ASN A 386 -0.63 -36.39 23.98
CA ASN A 386 -1.40 -37.61 23.81
C ASN A 386 -1.08 -38.32 22.47
N LYS A 387 0.06 -39.00 22.41
CA LYS A 387 0.53 -39.76 21.24
C LYS A 387 -0.40 -40.88 20.75
N LYS A 388 -1.48 -41.19 21.50
CA LYS A 388 -2.47 -42.22 21.11
C LYS A 388 -3.52 -41.69 20.14
N LYS A 389 -3.69 -40.36 20.00
CA LYS A 389 -4.65 -39.74 19.09
C LYS A 389 -3.96 -38.71 18.20
N SER A 390 -4.04 -38.87 16.89
CA SER A 390 -3.61 -37.85 15.94
C SER A 390 -4.55 -36.64 16.00
N ILE A 391 -4.00 -35.43 16.11
CA ILE A 391 -4.78 -34.19 16.04
C ILE A 391 -5.25 -33.99 14.59
N LYS A 392 -6.56 -33.92 14.37
CA LYS A 392 -7.10 -33.63 13.04
C LYS A 392 -7.08 -32.13 12.81
N ILE A 393 -6.33 -31.68 11.80
CA ILE A 393 -6.18 -30.25 11.48
C ILE A 393 -7.11 -29.88 10.32
N THR A 394 -8.02 -28.95 10.59
CA THR A 394 -8.98 -28.36 9.65
C THR A 394 -8.66 -26.89 9.42
N PHE A 395 -9.01 -26.37 8.25
CA PHE A 395 -8.82 -24.96 7.93
C PHE A 395 -10.18 -24.27 7.74
N MET A 396 -10.38 -23.16 8.46
CA MET A 396 -11.61 -22.39 8.44
C MET A 396 -11.75 -21.58 7.15
N THR A 397 -12.99 -21.33 6.75
CA THR A 397 -13.32 -20.49 5.58
C THR A 397 -12.86 -19.06 5.84
N TYR A 398 -12.08 -18.50 4.91
CA TYR A 398 -11.59 -17.14 5.02
C TYR A 398 -12.63 -16.14 4.49
N ASP A 399 -13.10 -15.24 5.36
CA ASP A 399 -14.00 -14.15 4.95
C ASP A 399 -13.20 -13.01 4.33
N TRP A 400 -13.30 -12.92 3.01
CA TRP A 400 -12.73 -11.85 2.18
C TRP A 400 -13.58 -10.58 2.15
N GLY A 401 -14.69 -10.52 2.89
CA GLY A 401 -15.43 -9.29 3.15
C GLY A 401 -14.48 -8.23 3.71
N THR A 402 -14.74 -6.96 3.43
CA THR A 402 -13.89 -5.84 3.88
C THR A 402 -14.66 -4.96 4.85
N ASP A 403 -13.99 -3.95 5.40
CA ASP A 403 -14.59 -2.86 6.18
C ASP A 403 -15.28 -1.80 5.28
N ALA A 404 -15.61 -2.13 4.03
CA ALA A 404 -16.24 -1.17 3.10
C ALA A 404 -17.76 -1.10 3.26
N SER A 405 -18.30 0.10 3.45
CA SER A 405 -19.74 0.36 3.30
C SER A 405 -20.12 0.63 1.85
N LYS A 406 -19.25 1.34 1.11
CA LYS A 406 -19.33 1.51 -0.35
C LYS A 406 -17.93 1.51 -0.96
N SER A 407 -17.80 0.89 -2.14
CA SER A 407 -16.54 0.87 -2.88
C SER A 407 -16.75 0.75 -4.38
N LYS A 408 -15.76 1.17 -5.16
CA LYS A 408 -15.68 0.89 -6.60
C LYS A 408 -15.37 -0.59 -6.79
N MET A 409 -15.94 -1.22 -7.82
CA MET A 409 -15.50 -2.56 -8.21
C MET A 409 -14.07 -2.49 -8.74
N TYR A 410 -13.20 -3.42 -8.31
CA TYR A 410 -11.82 -3.45 -8.75
C TYR A 410 -11.68 -3.45 -10.27
N ASN A 411 -10.99 -2.43 -10.80
CA ASN A 411 -10.76 -2.32 -12.23
C ASN A 411 -9.42 -1.62 -12.55
N ILE A 412 -8.41 -2.44 -12.88
CA ILE A 412 -7.13 -1.95 -13.41
C ILE A 412 -7.14 -1.75 -14.94
N GLY A 413 -8.22 -2.14 -15.62
CA GLY A 413 -8.37 -2.12 -17.09
C GLY A 413 -8.73 -0.77 -17.72
N LYS A 414 -9.19 0.21 -16.92
CA LYS A 414 -9.27 1.62 -17.38
C LYS A 414 -7.89 2.30 -17.45
N LEU A 415 -6.88 1.65 -16.90
CA LEU A 415 -5.57 2.17 -16.61
C LEU A 415 -4.47 1.48 -17.44
N LYS A 416 -4.68 1.28 -18.75
CA LYS A 416 -3.64 0.76 -19.64
C LYS A 416 -3.15 1.85 -20.59
N SER A 417 -1.92 2.34 -20.41
CA SER A 417 -1.07 2.58 -21.59
C SER A 417 -0.47 1.22 -21.95
N LYS A 418 -0.81 0.69 -23.13
CA LYS A 418 0.01 -0.40 -23.66
C LYS A 418 1.39 0.21 -23.89
N LYS A 419 2.43 -0.32 -23.22
CA LYS A 419 3.81 -0.16 -23.70
C LYS A 419 3.80 -0.58 -25.17
N LEU A 420 4.04 0.37 -26.08
CA LEU A 420 4.58 0.01 -27.37
C LEU A 420 5.98 -0.54 -27.05
N SER A 421 6.18 -1.82 -27.31
CA SER A 421 7.54 -2.38 -27.37
C SER A 421 8.33 -1.51 -28.34
N ALA A 422 9.56 -1.15 -27.94
CA ALA A 422 10.53 -0.49 -28.78
C ALA A 422 10.75 -1.26 -30.11
#